data_AF-A0A0H4XGH9-F1
#
_entry.id   AF-A0A0H4XGH9-F1
#
_cell.length_a   1.000
_cell.length_b   1.000
_cell.length_c   1.000
_cell.angle_alpha   90.00
_cell.angle_beta   90.00
_cell.angle_gamma   90.00
#
_symmetry.space_group_name_H-M   'P 1'
#
loop_
_entity.id
_entity.type
_entity.pdbx_description
1 polymer ?
#
loop_
_entity_poly.entity_id
_entity_poly.type
_entity_poly.pdbx_seq_one_letter_code
_entity_poly.pdbx_strand_id
1 'polypeptide(L)'
;MRQLSGFGAKSEAKMLEGIALYRRARGERKLLGDVMPVAAALLERVKAAPGVVRASLGGSVRRQAETVADVDIIASAPQAGPVLDALANAPGVATVLGKGDSKCSVRLEAGDLQVDLRVLPDEDFATALHHFTGSKAHHIRLRNLGHERGLKISEWGIHRDDGTKVPVKDESDLYALLDMQYVPPELREDTGEFEAARAGTLPKDLVTLEDIQGAVHAHSTWSDGRNSLEEMALAAQALGLKYLTVTEHSEAAIYAGGLKEDDLKRQWEEIDRINAAIPGVRLLKGIEVDILESGALDYADSLLEQLEVVIGSIHVRHGMDEDQMTRRLLAALDNPCLQILGHPTGRLINSREPYPVRMEEILERAAERGVAVEVNGKPARLDIKAEYVRLAVKLGVRLVVSCDAHQKEDLRNLAFAVATARRGWAPKGSVLNTLPASRFISALRDRR
;
A
#
# COMPACT_ATOMS: atom_id res chain seq x y z
N MET A 1 5.23 10.20 35.19
CA MET A 1 3.98 10.72 35.80
C MET A 1 4.00 10.78 37.32
N ARG A 2 4.66 9.86 38.03
CA ARG A 2 4.64 9.79 39.51
C ARG A 2 5.19 11.02 40.27
N GLN A 3 5.86 11.94 39.59
CA GLN A 3 6.38 13.18 40.16
C GLN A 3 5.37 14.34 40.07
N LEU A 4 4.22 14.15 39.41
CA LEU A 4 3.16 15.15 39.30
C LEU A 4 2.17 15.00 40.47
N SER A 5 1.83 16.12 41.11
CA SER A 5 0.83 16.15 42.19
C SER A 5 -0.49 15.54 41.70
N GLY A 6 -1.04 14.59 42.48
CA GLY A 6 -2.28 13.87 42.13
C GLY A 6 -2.10 12.57 41.33
N PHE A 7 -0.88 12.23 40.88
CA PHE A 7 -0.62 11.01 40.11
C PHE A 7 0.28 10.02 40.86
N GLY A 8 -0.33 9.13 41.65
CA GLY A 8 0.36 8.03 42.34
C GLY A 8 0.39 6.71 41.56
N ALA A 9 1.04 5.68 42.10
CA ALA A 9 1.15 4.35 41.47
C ALA A 9 -0.20 3.72 41.10
N LYS A 10 -1.24 3.97 41.91
CA LYS A 10 -2.61 3.49 41.66
C LYS A 10 -3.28 4.21 40.47
N SER A 11 -3.04 5.51 40.33
CA SER A 11 -3.54 6.31 39.21
C SER A 11 -2.87 5.91 37.90
N GLU A 12 -1.57 5.65 37.93
CA GLU A 12 -0.80 5.17 36.77
C GLU A 12 -1.24 3.77 36.33
N ALA A 13 -1.41 2.82 37.25
CA ALA A 13 -1.93 1.49 36.91
C ALA A 13 -3.32 1.55 36.27
N LYS A 14 -4.22 2.39 36.81
CA LYS A 14 -5.57 2.61 36.27
C LYS A 14 -5.56 3.30 34.90
N MET A 15 -4.58 4.18 34.64
CA MET A 15 -4.39 4.80 33.32
C MET A 15 -3.81 3.82 32.31
N LEU A 16 -2.83 2.99 32.70
CA LEU A 16 -2.31 1.93 31.84
C LEU A 16 -3.39 0.92 31.48
N GLU A 17 -4.21 0.51 32.45
CA GLU A 17 -5.37 -0.35 32.24
C GLU A 17 -6.42 0.33 31.35
N GLY A 18 -6.72 1.62 31.59
CA GLY A 18 -7.62 2.41 30.76
C GLY A 18 -7.12 2.60 29.32
N ILE A 19 -5.81 2.80 29.12
CA ILE A 19 -5.17 2.88 27.80
C ILE A 19 -5.24 1.52 27.12
N ALA A 20 -4.94 0.42 27.83
CA ALA A 20 -5.04 -0.94 27.30
C ALA A 20 -6.49 -1.29 26.92
N LEU A 21 -7.48 -0.93 27.74
CA LEU A 21 -8.90 -1.08 27.43
C LEU A 21 -9.33 -0.19 26.26
N TYR A 22 -8.88 1.06 26.19
CA TYR A 22 -9.18 1.98 25.08
C TYR A 22 -8.60 1.46 23.75
N ARG A 23 -7.35 0.97 23.78
CA ARG A 23 -6.67 0.32 22.66
C ARG A 23 -7.38 -0.96 22.21
N ARG A 24 -7.78 -1.82 23.16
CA ARG A 24 -8.58 -3.03 22.89
C ARG A 24 -9.98 -2.70 22.36
N ALA A 25 -10.65 -1.68 22.91
CA ALA A 25 -12.00 -1.29 22.53
C ALA A 25 -12.07 -0.63 21.14
N ARG A 26 -11.02 0.09 20.73
CA ARG A 26 -10.88 0.58 19.35
C ARG A 26 -10.41 -0.48 18.37
N GLY A 27 -9.89 -1.61 18.86
CA GLY A 27 -9.14 -2.59 18.09
C GLY A 27 -7.92 -1.91 17.46
N GLU A 28 -6.73 -2.06 18.07
CA GLU A 28 -5.50 -1.54 17.44
C GLU A 28 -5.37 -2.15 16.04
N ARG A 29 -5.73 -1.36 15.03
CA ARG A 29 -5.57 -1.75 13.63
C ARG A 29 -4.07 -1.77 13.36
N LYS A 30 -3.61 -2.88 12.81
CA LYS A 30 -2.20 -3.13 12.54
C LYS A 30 -1.88 -2.71 11.11
N LEU A 31 -0.64 -2.35 10.84
CA LEU A 31 -0.20 -2.06 9.48
C LEU A 31 -0.32 -3.32 8.63
N LEU A 32 -0.78 -3.18 7.39
CA LEU A 32 -0.83 -4.31 6.46
C LEU A 32 0.54 -4.94 6.26
N GLY A 33 1.60 -4.13 6.21
CA GLY A 33 2.96 -4.63 6.02
C GLY A 33 3.46 -5.54 7.13
N ASP A 34 3.00 -5.34 8.37
CA ASP A 34 3.34 -6.21 9.49
C ASP A 34 2.52 -7.51 9.47
N VAL A 35 1.27 -7.42 9.01
CA VAL A 35 0.32 -8.55 9.01
C VAL A 35 0.47 -9.46 7.79
N MET A 36 0.77 -8.91 6.61
CA MET A 36 0.80 -9.65 5.36
C MET A 36 1.77 -10.85 5.36
N PRO A 37 3.03 -10.74 5.84
CA PRO A 37 3.94 -11.89 5.87
C PRO A 37 3.42 -13.03 6.75
N VAL A 38 2.81 -12.70 7.89
CA VAL A 38 2.21 -13.67 8.82
C VAL A 38 0.98 -14.33 8.19
N ALA A 39 0.09 -13.52 7.59
CA ALA A 39 -1.09 -14.00 6.90
C ALA A 39 -0.74 -14.93 5.73
N ALA A 40 0.27 -14.57 4.93
CA ALA A 40 0.75 -15.40 3.82
C ALA A 40 1.33 -16.74 4.32
N ALA A 41 2.13 -16.74 5.37
CA ALA A 41 2.68 -17.97 5.95
C ALA A 41 1.57 -18.91 6.48
N LEU A 42 0.55 -18.35 7.15
CA LEU A 42 -0.59 -19.12 7.62
C LEU A 42 -1.45 -19.65 6.46
N LEU A 43 -1.65 -18.85 5.41
CA LEU A 43 -2.36 -19.29 4.20
C LEU A 43 -1.64 -20.49 3.56
N GLU A 44 -0.31 -20.45 3.41
CA GLU A 44 0.44 -21.57 2.84
C GLU A 44 0.33 -22.83 3.71
N ARG A 45 0.31 -22.68 5.04
CA ARG A 45 0.06 -23.82 5.94
C ARG A 45 -1.34 -24.40 5.76
N VAL A 46 -2.36 -23.55 5.62
CA VAL A 46 -3.73 -23.97 5.34
C VAL A 46 -3.80 -24.68 3.99
N LYS A 47 -3.18 -24.13 2.93
CA LYS A 47 -3.12 -24.77 1.60
C LYS A 47 -2.47 -26.15 1.62
N ALA A 48 -1.47 -26.35 2.48
CA ALA A 48 -0.79 -27.63 2.63
C ALA A 48 -1.57 -28.68 3.43
N ALA A 49 -2.72 -28.32 4.03
CA ALA A 49 -3.52 -29.26 4.82
C ALA A 49 -4.19 -30.32 3.93
N PRO A 50 -4.32 -31.58 4.40
CA PRO A 50 -4.94 -32.64 3.61
C PRO A 50 -6.38 -32.31 3.19
N GLY A 51 -6.67 -32.50 1.90
CA GLY A 51 -8.01 -32.33 1.34
C GLY A 51 -8.40 -30.91 0.96
N VAL A 52 -7.54 -29.91 1.16
CA VAL A 52 -7.81 -28.55 0.68
C VAL A 52 -7.87 -28.54 -0.85
N VAL A 53 -8.95 -27.97 -1.38
CA VAL A 53 -9.17 -27.77 -2.81
C VAL A 53 -8.76 -26.35 -3.21
N ARG A 54 -9.28 -25.35 -2.49
CA ARG A 54 -8.90 -23.94 -2.66
C ARG A 54 -8.70 -23.29 -1.30
N ALA A 55 -7.80 -22.30 -1.22
CA ALA A 55 -7.68 -21.42 -0.06
C ALA A 55 -7.22 -20.04 -0.47
N SER A 56 -7.72 -19.00 0.20
CA SER A 56 -7.36 -17.61 -0.05
C SER A 56 -7.45 -16.78 1.22
N LEU A 57 -6.66 -15.70 1.28
CA LEU A 57 -6.89 -14.63 2.24
C LEU A 57 -8.23 -13.95 1.90
N GLY A 58 -9.02 -13.64 2.91
CA GLY A 58 -10.21 -12.81 2.83
C GLY A 58 -9.99 -11.44 3.46
N GLY A 59 -11.09 -10.82 3.85
CA GLY A 59 -11.12 -9.62 4.67
C GLY A 59 -10.41 -8.42 4.06
N SER A 60 -10.04 -7.51 4.95
CA SER A 60 -9.32 -6.28 4.60
C SER A 60 -7.90 -6.53 4.09
N VAL A 61 -7.29 -7.66 4.45
CA VAL A 61 -5.99 -8.10 3.92
C VAL A 61 -6.08 -8.36 2.42
N ARG A 62 -7.10 -9.09 1.96
CA ARG A 62 -7.30 -9.35 0.53
C ARG A 62 -7.61 -8.09 -0.26
N ARG A 63 -8.31 -7.12 0.34
CA ARG A 63 -8.54 -5.79 -0.26
C ARG A 63 -7.34 -4.84 -0.16
N GLN A 64 -6.23 -5.31 0.44
CA GLN A 64 -5.01 -4.53 0.63
C GLN A 64 -5.23 -3.23 1.41
N ALA A 65 -6.14 -3.24 2.40
CA ALA A 65 -6.38 -2.06 3.23
C ALA A 65 -5.12 -1.67 4.00
N GLU A 66 -4.86 -0.36 4.11
CA GLU A 66 -3.64 0.19 4.74
C GLU A 66 -3.42 -0.32 6.17
N THR A 67 -4.51 -0.59 6.88
CA THR A 67 -4.52 -1.22 8.20
C THR A 67 -5.56 -2.32 8.26
N VAL A 68 -5.37 -3.28 9.15
CA VAL A 68 -6.25 -4.45 9.32
C VAL A 68 -6.49 -4.73 10.80
N ALA A 69 -7.66 -5.28 11.15
CA ALA A 69 -7.98 -5.63 12.55
C ALA A 69 -7.62 -7.09 12.84
N ASP A 70 -7.94 -7.96 11.89
CA ASP A 70 -7.83 -9.41 11.91
C ASP A 70 -7.42 -9.93 10.51
N VAL A 71 -7.16 -11.23 10.43
CA VAL A 71 -6.92 -11.96 9.18
C VAL A 71 -8.03 -12.99 8.99
N ASP A 72 -8.70 -12.92 7.85
CA ASP A 72 -9.62 -13.96 7.40
C ASP A 72 -8.91 -14.91 6.42
N ILE A 73 -9.07 -16.22 6.61
CA ILE A 73 -8.67 -17.26 5.66
C ILE A 73 -9.91 -18.06 5.29
N ILE A 74 -10.17 -18.19 3.99
CA ILE A 74 -11.28 -18.97 3.45
C ILE A 74 -10.70 -20.17 2.72
N ALA A 75 -11.16 -21.36 3.04
CA ALA A 75 -10.73 -22.60 2.41
C ALA A 75 -11.93 -23.46 2.01
N SER A 76 -11.74 -24.29 0.98
CA SER A 76 -12.65 -25.36 0.64
C SER A 76 -12.00 -26.72 0.81
N ALA A 77 -12.74 -27.66 1.39
CA ALA A 77 -12.31 -29.03 1.59
C ALA A 77 -13.54 -29.94 1.78
N PRO A 78 -13.46 -31.24 1.42
CA PRO A 78 -14.52 -32.20 1.71
C PRO A 78 -14.62 -32.50 3.22
N GLN A 79 -13.53 -32.32 3.97
CA GLN A 79 -13.48 -32.47 5.41
C GLN A 79 -12.78 -31.26 6.04
N ALA A 80 -13.46 -30.57 6.95
CA ALA A 80 -12.93 -29.36 7.57
C ALA A 80 -11.89 -29.65 8.66
N GLY A 81 -12.04 -30.74 9.42
CA GLY A 81 -11.21 -31.07 10.58
C GLY A 81 -9.70 -30.88 10.37
N PRO A 82 -9.07 -31.58 9.39
CA PRO A 82 -7.64 -31.46 9.13
C PRO A 82 -7.19 -30.04 8.78
N VAL A 83 -8.03 -29.27 8.08
CA VAL A 83 -7.75 -27.89 7.69
C VAL A 83 -7.82 -26.95 8.90
N LEU A 84 -8.82 -27.14 9.77
CA LEU A 84 -8.94 -26.39 11.03
C LEU A 84 -7.77 -26.70 11.98
N ASP A 85 -7.32 -27.94 12.03
CA ASP A 85 -6.12 -28.34 12.79
C ASP A 85 -4.83 -27.70 12.27
N ALA A 86 -4.75 -27.47 10.95
CA ALA A 86 -3.64 -26.76 10.35
C ALA A 86 -3.57 -25.28 10.75
N LEU A 87 -4.66 -24.64 11.16
CA LEU A 87 -4.58 -23.31 11.80
C LEU A 87 -4.38 -23.42 13.32
N ALA A 88 -5.17 -24.27 13.99
CA ALA A 88 -5.17 -24.38 15.46
C ALA A 88 -3.79 -24.72 16.03
N ASN A 89 -3.02 -25.56 15.32
CA ASN A 89 -1.70 -26.00 15.75
C ASN A 89 -0.55 -25.19 15.11
N ALA A 90 -0.83 -23.98 14.61
CA ALA A 90 0.19 -23.18 13.89
C ALA A 90 1.25 -22.64 14.83
N PRO A 91 2.54 -22.64 14.41
CA PRO A 91 3.58 -21.95 15.17
C PRO A 91 3.20 -20.50 15.42
N GLY A 92 3.38 -20.04 16.66
CA GLY A 92 3.01 -18.69 17.08
C GLY A 92 1.54 -18.51 17.46
N VAL A 93 0.71 -19.57 17.45
CA VAL A 93 -0.63 -19.52 18.07
C VAL A 93 -0.49 -19.52 19.59
N ALA A 94 -0.92 -18.43 20.22
CA ALA A 94 -0.97 -18.29 21.66
C ALA A 94 -2.21 -18.97 22.27
N THR A 95 -3.35 -18.83 21.60
CA THR A 95 -4.64 -19.30 22.13
C THR A 95 -5.59 -19.65 20.99
N VAL A 96 -6.25 -20.81 21.08
CA VAL A 96 -7.41 -21.14 20.25
C VAL A 96 -8.64 -20.51 20.90
N LEU A 97 -9.18 -19.47 20.27
CA LEU A 97 -10.36 -18.74 20.77
C LEU A 97 -11.65 -19.56 20.57
N GLY A 98 -11.68 -20.38 19.52
CA GLY A 98 -12.76 -21.33 19.26
C GLY A 98 -12.46 -22.23 18.07
N LYS A 99 -12.92 -23.48 18.12
CA LYS A 99 -12.86 -24.43 17.01
C LYS A 99 -14.16 -25.22 16.98
N GLY A 100 -14.93 -25.05 15.91
CA GLY A 100 -16.16 -25.79 15.64
C GLY A 100 -16.00 -26.71 14.43
N ASP A 101 -17.11 -27.08 13.80
CA ASP A 101 -17.11 -28.03 12.68
C ASP A 101 -16.60 -27.43 11.36
N SER A 102 -16.75 -26.13 11.16
CA SER A 102 -16.40 -25.43 9.90
C SER A 102 -15.64 -24.12 10.12
N LYS A 103 -15.36 -23.74 11.37
CA LYS A 103 -14.69 -22.49 11.74
C LYS A 103 -13.64 -22.72 12.81
N CYS A 104 -12.50 -22.06 12.68
CA CYS A 104 -11.51 -21.93 13.74
C CYS A 104 -11.07 -20.47 13.90
N SER A 105 -10.98 -19.99 15.13
CA SER A 105 -10.48 -18.67 15.48
C SER A 105 -9.30 -18.85 16.43
N VAL A 106 -8.16 -18.24 16.09
CA VAL A 106 -6.96 -18.27 16.92
C VAL A 106 -6.44 -16.87 17.18
N ARG A 107 -5.60 -16.74 18.19
CA ARG A 107 -4.86 -15.54 18.53
C ARG A 107 -3.38 -15.85 18.52
N LEU A 108 -2.61 -15.03 17.82
CA LEU A 108 -1.17 -15.19 17.71
C LEU A 108 -0.44 -14.47 18.87
N GLU A 109 0.71 -15.01 19.26
CA GLU A 109 1.63 -14.37 20.21
C GLU A 109 2.16 -13.05 19.64
N ALA A 110 2.55 -13.07 18.37
CA ALA A 110 3.06 -11.91 17.66
C ALA A 110 1.93 -10.90 17.41
N GLY A 111 2.07 -9.71 18.00
CA GLY A 111 1.22 -8.55 17.73
C GLY A 111 -0.21 -8.63 18.25
N ASP A 112 -0.62 -9.65 19.03
CA ASP A 112 -2.03 -9.83 19.45
C ASP A 112 -2.97 -9.81 18.23
N LEU A 113 -2.63 -10.61 17.20
CA LEU A 113 -3.38 -10.71 15.95
C LEU A 113 -4.38 -11.87 16.02
N GLN A 114 -5.64 -11.59 15.72
CA GLN A 114 -6.66 -12.61 15.54
C GLN A 114 -6.67 -13.12 14.10
N VAL A 115 -6.79 -14.44 13.94
CA VAL A 115 -6.93 -15.11 12.64
C VAL A 115 -8.16 -16.00 12.67
N ASP A 116 -9.04 -15.80 11.71
CA ASP A 116 -10.27 -16.56 11.51
C ASP A 116 -10.18 -17.41 10.24
N LEU A 117 -10.37 -18.73 10.37
CA LEU A 117 -10.45 -19.67 9.26
C LEU A 117 -11.88 -20.18 9.12
N ARG A 118 -12.37 -20.20 7.89
CA ARG A 118 -13.64 -20.83 7.50
C ARG A 118 -13.40 -21.88 6.42
N VAL A 119 -14.00 -23.05 6.62
CA VAL A 119 -13.91 -24.18 5.70
C VAL A 119 -15.32 -24.56 5.24
N LEU A 120 -15.49 -24.70 3.93
CA LEU A 120 -16.80 -24.95 3.31
C LEU A 120 -16.67 -25.88 2.09
N PRO A 121 -17.80 -26.39 1.53
CA PRO A 121 -17.77 -27.13 0.27
C PRO A 121 -17.19 -26.31 -0.88
N ASP A 122 -16.52 -26.96 -1.84
CA ASP A 122 -15.85 -26.23 -2.92
C ASP A 122 -16.81 -25.47 -3.83
N GLU A 123 -18.04 -25.96 -4.01
CA GLU A 123 -19.07 -25.26 -4.77
C GLU A 123 -19.48 -23.90 -4.19
N ASP A 124 -19.24 -23.67 -2.89
CA ASP A 124 -19.57 -22.41 -2.21
C ASP A 124 -18.37 -21.47 -2.08
N PHE A 125 -17.16 -21.93 -2.39
CA PHE A 125 -15.90 -21.20 -2.15
C PHE A 125 -15.90 -19.79 -2.72
N ALA A 126 -16.36 -19.61 -3.96
CA ALA A 126 -16.34 -18.32 -4.63
C ALA A 126 -17.26 -17.30 -3.93
N THR A 127 -18.46 -17.72 -3.53
CA THR A 127 -19.43 -16.84 -2.87
C THR A 127 -19.03 -16.54 -1.42
N ALA A 128 -18.50 -17.53 -0.70
CA ALA A 128 -17.92 -17.31 0.62
C ALA A 128 -16.70 -16.39 0.56
N LEU A 129 -15.80 -16.59 -0.39
CA LEU A 129 -14.64 -15.72 -0.57
C LEU A 129 -15.09 -14.29 -0.83
N HIS A 130 -16.08 -14.06 -1.69
CA HIS A 130 -16.63 -12.72 -1.91
C HIS A 130 -17.21 -12.12 -0.63
N HIS A 131 -18.05 -12.87 0.06
CA HIS A 131 -18.68 -12.46 1.31
C HIS A 131 -17.65 -12.04 2.37
N PHE A 132 -16.64 -12.89 2.61
CA PHE A 132 -15.62 -12.62 3.61
C PHE A 132 -14.52 -11.67 3.13
N THR A 133 -14.39 -11.43 1.82
CA THR A 133 -13.55 -10.34 1.31
C THR A 133 -14.15 -8.98 1.64
N GLY A 134 -15.48 -8.85 1.54
CA GLY A 134 -16.16 -7.58 1.72
C GLY A 134 -15.74 -6.52 0.68
N SER A 135 -15.74 -5.23 1.01
CA SER A 135 -16.08 -4.65 2.31
C SER A 135 -17.54 -4.93 2.71
N LYS A 136 -17.89 -4.66 3.98
CA LYS A 136 -19.29 -4.77 4.44
C LYS A 136 -20.23 -3.93 3.58
N ALA A 137 -19.83 -2.69 3.23
CA ALA A 137 -20.62 -1.80 2.39
C ALA A 137 -20.80 -2.39 0.98
N HIS A 138 -19.70 -2.83 0.36
CA HIS A 138 -19.73 -3.48 -0.94
C HIS A 138 -20.65 -4.72 -0.95
N HIS A 139 -20.54 -5.60 0.04
CA HIS A 139 -21.35 -6.80 0.09
C HIS A 139 -22.84 -6.49 0.32
N ILE A 140 -23.19 -5.52 1.18
CA ILE A 140 -24.59 -5.07 1.34
C ILE A 140 -25.16 -4.60 0.01
N ARG A 141 -24.41 -3.75 -0.71
CA ARG A 141 -24.84 -3.20 -2.00
C ARG A 141 -25.02 -4.28 -3.06
N LEU A 142 -24.09 -5.23 -3.15
CA LEU A 142 -24.20 -6.39 -4.06
C LEU A 142 -25.47 -7.21 -3.77
N ARG A 143 -25.76 -7.51 -2.50
CA ARG A 143 -26.96 -8.28 -2.14
C ARG A 143 -28.26 -7.55 -2.49
N ASN A 144 -28.31 -6.23 -2.30
CA ASN A 144 -29.48 -5.44 -2.66
C ASN A 144 -29.75 -5.51 -4.17
N LEU A 145 -28.71 -5.35 -4.99
CA LEU A 145 -28.80 -5.51 -6.45
C LEU A 145 -29.20 -6.93 -6.85
N GLY A 146 -28.69 -7.95 -6.14
CA GLY A 146 -29.13 -9.33 -6.33
C GLY A 146 -30.62 -9.50 -6.04
N HIS A 147 -31.11 -8.94 -4.93
CA HIS A 147 -32.50 -9.04 -4.54
C HIS A 147 -33.44 -8.41 -5.58
N GLU A 148 -33.06 -7.26 -6.16
CA GLU A 148 -33.78 -6.61 -7.26
C GLU A 148 -33.90 -7.50 -8.52
N ARG A 149 -33.04 -8.52 -8.63
CA ARG A 149 -33.03 -9.50 -9.73
C ARG A 149 -33.54 -10.90 -9.33
N GLY A 150 -34.20 -11.02 -8.18
CA GLY A 150 -34.71 -12.31 -7.68
C GLY A 150 -33.60 -13.28 -7.29
N LEU A 151 -32.47 -12.75 -6.79
CA LEU A 151 -31.32 -13.51 -6.30
C LEU A 151 -31.12 -13.26 -4.81
N LYS A 152 -30.92 -14.34 -4.06
CA LYS A 152 -30.44 -14.32 -2.68
C LYS A 152 -28.97 -14.73 -2.65
N ILE A 153 -28.10 -13.76 -2.37
CA ILE A 153 -26.65 -13.95 -2.28
C ILE A 153 -26.24 -14.08 -0.80
N SER A 154 -25.59 -15.19 -0.43
CA SER A 154 -25.02 -15.43 0.90
C SER A 154 -23.66 -16.12 0.81
N GLU A 155 -23.00 -16.36 1.94
CA GLU A 155 -21.76 -17.14 1.98
C GLU A 155 -21.93 -18.61 1.56
N TRP A 156 -23.17 -19.10 1.47
CA TRP A 156 -23.54 -20.48 1.08
C TRP A 156 -24.04 -20.59 -0.36
N GLY A 157 -23.61 -19.65 -1.21
CA GLY A 157 -23.97 -19.61 -2.62
C GLY A 157 -25.09 -18.61 -2.96
N ILE A 158 -25.48 -18.64 -4.23
CA ILE A 158 -26.53 -17.78 -4.79
C ILE A 158 -27.75 -18.65 -5.07
N HIS A 159 -28.92 -18.20 -4.63
CA HIS A 159 -30.18 -18.89 -4.86
C HIS A 159 -31.16 -17.98 -5.59
N ARG A 160 -31.97 -18.54 -6.48
CA ARG A 160 -33.13 -17.85 -7.05
C ARG A 160 -34.28 -17.84 -6.05
N ASP A 161 -35.29 -17.01 -6.30
CA ASP A 161 -36.49 -16.94 -5.44
C ASP A 161 -37.24 -18.28 -5.32
N ASP A 162 -37.12 -19.16 -6.33
CA ASP A 162 -37.69 -20.51 -6.31
C ASP A 162 -36.84 -21.53 -5.49
N GLY A 163 -35.72 -21.09 -4.91
CA GLY A 163 -34.82 -21.91 -4.12
C GLY A 163 -33.71 -22.61 -4.93
N THR A 164 -33.69 -22.48 -6.26
CA THR A 164 -32.67 -23.10 -7.11
C THR A 164 -31.30 -22.45 -6.88
N LYS A 165 -30.30 -23.26 -6.54
CA LYS A 165 -28.90 -22.80 -6.40
C LYS A 165 -28.30 -22.52 -7.78
N VAL A 166 -27.72 -21.34 -7.94
CA VAL A 166 -27.04 -20.92 -9.16
C VAL A 166 -25.58 -21.37 -9.07
N PRO A 167 -25.05 -22.11 -10.06
CA PRO A 167 -23.65 -22.47 -10.09
C PRO A 167 -22.75 -21.24 -10.18
N VAL A 168 -21.73 -21.18 -9.33
CA VAL A 168 -20.72 -20.12 -9.31
C VAL A 168 -19.34 -20.78 -9.27
N LYS A 169 -18.57 -20.63 -10.34
CA LYS A 169 -17.21 -21.17 -10.43
C LYS A 169 -16.21 -20.26 -9.73
N ASP A 170 -16.32 -18.96 -9.98
CA ASP A 170 -15.46 -17.92 -9.41
C ASP A 170 -16.22 -16.61 -9.18
N GLU A 171 -15.55 -15.63 -8.59
CA GLU A 171 -16.17 -14.35 -8.25
C GLU A 171 -16.61 -13.53 -9.48
N SER A 172 -16.12 -13.82 -10.69
CA SER A 172 -16.57 -13.10 -11.89
C SER A 172 -18.00 -13.49 -12.28
N ASP A 173 -18.41 -14.72 -12.01
CA ASP A 173 -19.79 -15.18 -12.23
C ASP A 173 -20.80 -14.37 -11.38
N LEU A 174 -20.43 -13.98 -10.15
CA LEU A 174 -21.26 -13.13 -9.28
C LEU A 174 -21.63 -11.81 -9.97
N TYR A 175 -20.63 -11.14 -10.57
CA TYR A 175 -20.86 -9.86 -11.24
C TYR A 175 -21.56 -10.05 -12.58
N ALA A 176 -21.25 -11.13 -13.30
CA ALA A 176 -21.92 -11.45 -14.56
C ALA A 176 -23.44 -11.65 -14.38
N LEU A 177 -23.87 -12.29 -13.28
CA LEU A 177 -25.30 -12.42 -12.94
C LEU A 177 -26.01 -11.07 -12.73
N LEU A 178 -25.24 -10.01 -12.43
CA LEU A 178 -25.73 -8.66 -12.22
C LEU A 178 -25.47 -7.72 -13.41
N ASP A 179 -25.05 -8.26 -14.57
CA ASP A 179 -24.61 -7.51 -15.77
C ASP A 179 -23.52 -6.48 -15.45
N MET A 180 -22.54 -6.87 -14.65
CA MET A 180 -21.45 -6.03 -14.21
C MET A 180 -20.10 -6.59 -14.64
N GLN A 181 -19.16 -5.70 -14.95
CA GLN A 181 -17.74 -6.06 -15.00
C GLN A 181 -17.29 -6.59 -13.63
N TYR A 182 -16.38 -7.57 -13.63
CA TYR A 182 -15.76 -8.06 -12.40
C TYR A 182 -15.06 -6.93 -11.65
N VAL A 183 -15.35 -6.82 -10.34
CA VAL A 183 -14.70 -5.85 -9.44
C VAL A 183 -13.58 -6.55 -8.65
N PRO A 184 -12.31 -6.19 -8.86
CA PRO A 184 -11.19 -6.73 -8.08
C PRO A 184 -11.33 -6.38 -6.59
N PRO A 185 -10.84 -7.24 -5.67
CA PRO A 185 -10.97 -7.05 -4.21
C PRO A 185 -10.56 -5.66 -3.71
N GLU A 186 -9.49 -5.10 -4.27
CA GLU A 186 -8.92 -3.80 -3.90
C GLU A 186 -9.89 -2.63 -4.12
N LEU A 187 -10.88 -2.80 -5.01
CA LEU A 187 -11.86 -1.76 -5.37
C LEU A 187 -13.17 -1.87 -4.57
N ARG A 188 -13.35 -2.93 -3.76
CA ARG A 188 -14.61 -3.27 -3.09
C ARG A 188 -14.83 -2.46 -1.81
N GLU A 189 -14.95 -1.14 -1.94
CA GLU A 189 -15.09 -0.21 -0.82
C GLU A 189 -16.38 0.63 -0.88
N ASP A 190 -17.28 0.37 -1.82
CA ASP A 190 -18.52 1.13 -2.09
C ASP A 190 -18.28 2.64 -2.31
N THR A 191 -17.36 2.94 -3.22
CA THR A 191 -16.93 4.30 -3.57
C THR A 191 -17.19 4.63 -5.04
N GLY A 192 -18.03 3.86 -5.72
CA GLY A 192 -18.41 4.06 -7.12
C GLY A 192 -18.07 2.89 -8.04
N GLU A 193 -17.54 1.79 -7.50
CA GLU A 193 -17.17 0.60 -8.27
C GLU A 193 -18.38 -0.07 -8.94
N PHE A 194 -19.57 0.05 -8.35
CA PHE A 194 -20.79 -0.52 -8.92
C PHE A 194 -21.23 0.23 -10.18
N GLU A 195 -21.24 1.56 -10.13
CA GLU A 195 -21.54 2.43 -11.26
C GLU A 195 -20.58 2.17 -12.40
N ALA A 196 -19.28 2.16 -12.10
CA ALA A 196 -18.23 1.91 -13.10
C ALA A 196 -18.33 0.48 -13.67
N ALA A 197 -18.59 -0.52 -12.84
CA ALA A 197 -18.72 -1.90 -13.30
C ALA A 197 -19.93 -2.12 -14.21
N ARG A 198 -21.06 -1.49 -13.91
CA ARG A 198 -22.27 -1.55 -14.74
C ARG A 198 -22.10 -0.77 -16.05
N ALA A 199 -21.35 0.33 -16.01
CA ALA A 199 -21.00 1.09 -17.21
C ALA A 199 -19.87 0.44 -18.04
N GLY A 200 -19.20 -0.59 -17.52
CA GLY A 200 -18.04 -1.22 -18.16
C GLY A 200 -16.80 -0.31 -18.24
N THR A 201 -16.69 0.66 -17.33
CA THR A 201 -15.64 1.68 -17.30
C THR A 201 -14.59 1.45 -16.22
N LEU A 202 -14.62 0.31 -15.51
CA LEU A 202 -13.53 -0.04 -14.61
C LEU A 202 -12.25 -0.30 -15.42
N PRO A 203 -11.07 0.18 -14.97
CA PRO A 203 -9.82 -0.07 -15.65
C PRO A 203 -9.58 -1.57 -15.84
N LYS A 204 -9.33 -1.99 -17.08
CA LYS A 204 -9.03 -3.40 -17.42
C LYS A 204 -7.57 -3.75 -17.18
N ASP A 205 -6.72 -2.74 -17.12
CA ASP A 205 -5.26 -2.80 -17.05
C ASP A 205 -4.74 -2.16 -15.75
N LEU A 206 -5.41 -2.40 -14.62
CA LEU A 206 -4.90 -1.97 -13.31
C LEU A 206 -3.45 -2.41 -13.14
N VAL A 207 -2.58 -1.50 -12.72
CA VAL A 207 -1.15 -1.74 -12.56
C VAL A 207 -0.90 -2.99 -11.72
N THR A 208 0.08 -3.82 -12.10
CA THR A 208 0.55 -4.97 -11.31
C THR A 208 2.00 -4.80 -10.91
N LEU A 209 2.49 -5.68 -10.01
CA LEU A 209 3.88 -5.62 -9.57
C LEU A 209 4.84 -5.97 -10.72
N GLU A 210 4.43 -6.86 -11.61
CA GLU A 210 5.17 -7.30 -12.79
C GLU A 210 5.30 -6.20 -13.85
N ASP A 211 4.42 -5.19 -13.83
CA ASP A 211 4.53 -4.03 -14.69
C ASP A 211 5.67 -3.09 -14.27
N ILE A 212 6.11 -3.14 -13.01
CA ILE A 212 7.10 -2.21 -12.46
C ILE A 212 8.50 -2.58 -12.94
N GLN A 213 9.13 -1.64 -13.64
CA GLN A 213 10.47 -1.79 -14.20
C GLN A 213 11.56 -1.30 -13.25
N GLY A 214 11.25 -0.40 -12.30
CA GLY A 214 12.25 0.10 -11.38
C GLY A 214 11.70 0.56 -10.04
N ALA A 215 12.55 0.42 -9.02
CA ALA A 215 12.33 0.98 -7.70
C ALA A 215 12.74 2.45 -7.70
N VAL A 216 11.82 3.31 -7.30
CA VAL A 216 12.08 4.75 -7.11
C VAL A 216 12.03 5.02 -5.61
N HIS A 217 12.76 6.05 -5.18
CA HIS A 217 12.89 6.46 -3.79
C HIS A 217 13.59 5.39 -2.93
N ALA A 218 14.92 5.45 -2.92
CA ALA A 218 15.76 4.56 -2.13
C ALA A 218 17.01 5.28 -1.63
N HIS A 219 17.39 4.94 -0.41
CA HIS A 219 18.47 5.53 0.35
C HIS A 219 19.57 4.49 0.58
N SER A 220 20.79 4.96 0.78
CA SER A 220 21.96 4.11 1.02
C SER A 220 22.77 4.65 2.19
N THR A 221 23.92 4.03 2.47
CA THR A 221 24.86 4.49 3.49
C THR A 221 25.46 5.88 3.23
N TRP A 222 25.12 6.52 2.09
CA TRP A 222 25.49 7.92 1.84
C TRP A 222 24.68 8.90 2.72
N SER A 223 23.44 8.58 3.09
CA SER A 223 22.66 9.33 4.09
C SER A 223 22.22 8.41 5.24
N ASP A 224 20.95 8.02 5.34
CA ASP A 224 20.37 7.27 6.46
C ASP A 224 20.01 5.81 6.14
N GLY A 225 20.40 5.32 4.95
CA GLY A 225 20.27 3.93 4.57
C GLY A 225 21.30 3.01 5.25
N ARG A 226 20.98 1.71 5.30
CA ARG A 226 21.77 0.67 5.98
C ARG A 226 22.64 -0.16 5.04
N ASN A 227 22.45 -0.02 3.73
CA ASN A 227 23.11 -0.81 2.71
C ASN A 227 23.92 0.08 1.77
N SER A 228 25.04 -0.45 1.28
CA SER A 228 25.81 0.24 0.24
C SER A 228 25.02 0.30 -1.07
N LEU A 229 25.43 1.19 -1.99
CA LEU A 229 24.84 1.26 -3.32
C LEU A 229 24.96 -0.07 -4.08
N GLU A 230 26.07 -0.79 -3.89
CA GLU A 230 26.30 -2.10 -4.50
C GLU A 230 25.32 -3.15 -3.97
N GLU A 231 25.13 -3.21 -2.65
CA GLU A 231 24.16 -4.13 -2.02
C GLU A 231 22.73 -3.84 -2.47
N MET A 232 22.36 -2.55 -2.57
CA MET A 232 21.06 -2.12 -3.06
C MET A 232 20.85 -2.48 -4.54
N ALA A 233 21.87 -2.28 -5.39
CA ALA A 233 21.84 -2.66 -6.80
C ALA A 233 21.63 -4.18 -6.97
N LEU A 234 22.42 -5.00 -6.26
CA LEU A 234 22.31 -6.46 -6.31
C LEU A 234 20.93 -6.95 -5.83
N ALA A 235 20.38 -6.33 -4.78
CA ALA A 235 19.05 -6.66 -4.30
C ALA A 235 17.95 -6.29 -5.31
N ALA A 236 18.04 -5.12 -5.93
CA ALA A 236 17.13 -4.71 -6.99
C ALA A 236 17.19 -5.67 -8.19
N GLN A 237 18.40 -6.07 -8.60
CA GLN A 237 18.61 -7.06 -9.65
C GLN A 237 17.98 -8.42 -9.29
N ALA A 238 18.15 -8.88 -8.04
CA ALA A 238 17.57 -10.14 -7.57
C ALA A 238 16.02 -10.12 -7.56
N LEU A 239 15.42 -8.93 -7.45
CA LEU A 239 13.97 -8.73 -7.60
C LEU A 239 13.52 -8.57 -9.06
N GLY A 240 14.44 -8.62 -10.03
CA GLY A 240 14.15 -8.52 -11.46
C GLY A 240 13.99 -7.09 -11.99
N LEU A 241 14.20 -6.08 -11.14
CA LEU A 241 14.10 -4.66 -11.50
C LEU A 241 15.20 -4.28 -12.50
N LYS A 242 14.87 -3.39 -13.42
CA LYS A 242 15.78 -2.87 -14.46
C LYS A 242 16.51 -1.61 -14.03
N TYR A 243 15.99 -0.90 -13.03
CA TYR A 243 16.66 0.25 -12.46
C TYR A 243 16.26 0.50 -11.00
N LEU A 244 17.11 1.23 -10.31
CA LEU A 244 16.91 1.73 -8.95
C LEU A 244 17.27 3.22 -8.95
N THR A 245 16.39 4.08 -8.44
CA THR A 245 16.70 5.50 -8.27
C THR A 245 17.24 5.74 -6.88
N VAL A 246 18.49 6.18 -6.80
CA VAL A 246 19.14 6.59 -5.55
C VAL A 246 18.71 8.02 -5.27
N THR A 247 18.13 8.28 -4.11
CA THR A 247 17.51 9.56 -3.75
C THR A 247 17.79 9.91 -2.30
N GLU A 248 19.07 10.04 -1.95
CA GLU A 248 19.45 10.45 -0.60
C GLU A 248 18.83 11.81 -0.24
N HIS A 249 18.79 12.10 1.05
CA HIS A 249 18.32 13.38 1.54
C HIS A 249 19.28 14.55 1.19
N SER A 250 18.72 15.73 0.93
CA SER A 250 19.47 16.97 0.70
C SER A 250 20.02 17.62 1.97
N GLU A 251 20.81 18.69 1.83
CA GLU A 251 21.65 19.28 2.88
C GLU A 251 20.89 19.71 4.17
N ALA A 252 19.66 20.20 4.05
CA ALA A 252 18.82 20.61 5.18
C ALA A 252 18.39 19.44 6.08
N ALA A 253 18.41 18.20 5.57
CA ALA A 253 18.10 17.00 6.33
C ALA A 253 19.26 16.55 7.23
N ILE A 254 19.76 17.45 8.08
CA ILE A 254 20.91 17.21 8.98
C ILE A 254 20.67 15.98 9.86
N TYR A 255 19.42 15.73 10.27
CA TYR A 255 19.04 14.57 11.10
C TYR A 255 19.19 13.22 10.39
N ALA A 256 19.28 13.22 9.07
CA ALA A 256 19.42 12.03 8.22
C ALA A 256 20.76 11.98 7.48
N GLY A 257 21.72 12.85 7.83
CA GLY A 257 23.02 12.89 7.15
C GLY A 257 22.94 13.42 5.72
N GLY A 258 22.07 14.41 5.47
CA GLY A 258 21.86 15.02 4.16
C GLY A 258 23.15 15.40 3.42
N LEU A 259 23.18 15.13 2.12
CA LEU A 259 24.38 15.27 1.30
C LEU A 259 24.68 16.74 0.99
N LYS A 260 25.96 17.08 0.96
CA LYS A 260 26.44 18.32 0.32
C LYS A 260 26.71 18.08 -1.16
N GLU A 261 26.83 19.15 -1.94
CA GLU A 261 27.09 19.06 -3.38
C GLU A 261 28.33 18.21 -3.72
N ASP A 262 29.43 18.36 -2.98
CA ASP A 262 30.65 17.58 -3.21
C ASP A 262 30.45 16.09 -2.88
N ASP A 263 29.67 15.77 -1.85
CA ASP A 263 29.34 14.38 -1.49
C ASP A 263 28.44 13.75 -2.55
N LEU A 264 27.46 14.50 -3.05
CA LEU A 264 26.57 14.09 -4.14
C LEU A 264 27.36 13.78 -5.42
N LYS A 265 28.35 14.60 -5.78
CA LYS A 265 29.22 14.34 -6.95
C LYS A 265 30.07 13.09 -6.76
N ARG A 266 30.62 12.85 -5.55
CA ARG A 266 31.36 11.61 -5.26
C ARG A 266 30.45 10.38 -5.32
N GLN A 267 29.20 10.49 -4.87
CA GLN A 267 28.20 9.44 -5.03
C GLN A 267 27.94 9.14 -6.51
N TRP A 268 27.83 10.17 -7.36
CA TRP A 268 27.63 9.97 -8.80
C TRP A 268 28.76 9.18 -9.47
N GLU A 269 30.01 9.44 -9.07
CA GLU A 269 31.15 8.66 -9.55
C GLU A 269 31.07 7.19 -9.10
N GLU A 270 30.59 6.93 -7.88
CA GLU A 270 30.35 5.56 -7.40
C GLU A 270 29.22 4.88 -8.18
N ILE A 271 28.12 5.58 -8.40
CA ILE A 271 27.00 5.11 -9.25
C ILE A 271 27.50 4.73 -10.64
N ASP A 272 28.37 5.55 -11.25
CA ASP A 272 28.92 5.26 -12.59
C ASP A 272 29.80 4.00 -12.58
N ARG A 273 30.63 3.83 -11.54
CA ARG A 273 31.43 2.60 -11.37
C ARG A 273 30.56 1.36 -11.19
N ILE A 274 29.50 1.45 -10.37
CA ILE A 274 28.57 0.34 -10.13
C ILE A 274 27.80 0.00 -11.41
N ASN A 275 27.29 1.00 -12.14
CA ASN A 275 26.61 0.79 -13.41
C ASN A 275 27.49 0.11 -14.46
N ALA A 276 28.80 0.36 -14.44
CA ALA A 276 29.76 -0.32 -15.30
C ALA A 276 30.05 -1.77 -14.85
N ALA A 277 30.04 -2.04 -13.53
CA ALA A 277 30.36 -3.33 -12.96
C ALA A 277 29.17 -4.30 -12.90
N ILE A 278 27.94 -3.80 -12.71
CA ILE A 278 26.72 -4.59 -12.50
C ILE A 278 25.76 -4.38 -13.67
N PRO A 279 25.86 -5.17 -14.75
CA PRO A 279 24.90 -5.08 -15.85
C PRO A 279 23.51 -5.60 -15.44
N GLY A 280 22.47 -5.08 -16.09
CA GLY A 280 21.09 -5.58 -15.93
C GLY A 280 20.22 -4.80 -14.94
N VAL A 281 20.83 -4.00 -14.06
CA VAL A 281 20.14 -2.98 -13.25
C VAL A 281 20.90 -1.66 -13.38
N ARG A 282 20.20 -0.57 -13.69
CA ARG A 282 20.79 0.77 -13.75
C ARG A 282 20.47 1.55 -12.47
N LEU A 283 21.49 2.02 -11.77
CA LEU A 283 21.34 3.04 -10.75
C LEU A 283 21.15 4.41 -11.41
N LEU A 284 20.08 5.10 -11.04
CA LEU A 284 19.79 6.47 -11.49
C LEU A 284 20.21 7.48 -10.42
N LYS A 285 20.84 8.56 -10.87
CA LYS A 285 21.30 9.67 -10.03
C LYS A 285 20.11 10.58 -9.71
N GLY A 286 19.58 10.45 -8.50
CA GLY A 286 18.49 11.28 -8.02
C GLY A 286 18.76 11.92 -6.67
N ILE A 287 17.77 12.65 -6.17
CA ILE A 287 17.77 13.24 -4.83
C ILE A 287 16.34 13.25 -4.28
N GLU A 288 16.21 13.07 -2.97
CA GLU A 288 15.05 13.56 -2.23
C GLU A 288 15.41 14.93 -1.64
N VAL A 289 15.03 15.99 -2.35
CA VAL A 289 15.27 17.37 -1.94
C VAL A 289 14.19 17.85 -0.98
N ASP A 290 14.61 18.46 0.13
CA ASP A 290 13.68 19.08 1.06
C ASP A 290 12.97 20.28 0.41
N ILE A 291 11.65 20.34 0.62
CA ILE A 291 10.85 21.52 0.34
C ILE A 291 10.95 22.42 1.56
N LEU A 292 11.59 23.58 1.44
CA LEU A 292 11.77 24.54 2.52
C LEU A 292 10.44 25.20 2.92
N GLU A 293 10.45 25.93 4.04
CA GLU A 293 9.26 26.64 4.55
C GLU A 293 8.67 27.64 3.53
N SER A 294 9.51 28.23 2.69
CA SER A 294 9.09 29.11 1.58
C SER A 294 8.49 28.38 0.38
N GLY A 295 8.61 27.05 0.32
CA GLY A 295 8.33 26.23 -0.87
C GLY A 295 9.51 26.10 -1.84
N ALA A 296 10.63 26.80 -1.60
CA ALA A 296 11.85 26.60 -2.37
C ALA A 296 12.43 25.19 -2.14
N LEU A 297 13.15 24.67 -3.13
CA LEU A 297 13.88 23.41 -3.00
C LEU A 297 15.24 23.64 -2.36
N ASP A 298 15.67 22.70 -1.54
CA ASP A 298 16.93 22.73 -0.79
C ASP A 298 18.17 22.38 -1.63
N TYR A 299 18.28 22.96 -2.82
CA TYR A 299 19.48 23.06 -3.65
C TYR A 299 19.28 24.13 -4.73
N ALA A 300 20.38 24.62 -5.31
CA ALA A 300 20.31 25.49 -6.47
C ALA A 300 19.78 24.74 -7.70
N ASP A 301 18.95 25.41 -8.51
CA ASP A 301 18.37 24.83 -9.72
C ASP A 301 19.46 24.28 -10.67
N SER A 302 20.60 24.96 -10.79
CA SER A 302 21.74 24.51 -11.62
C SER A 302 22.33 23.16 -11.18
N LEU A 303 22.20 22.78 -9.91
CA LEU A 303 22.58 21.46 -9.41
C LEU A 303 21.46 20.45 -9.70
N LEU A 304 20.21 20.82 -9.43
CA LEU A 304 19.05 19.95 -9.65
C LEU A 304 18.85 19.57 -11.13
N GLU A 305 19.17 20.46 -12.06
CA GLU A 305 19.11 20.21 -13.51
C GLU A 305 20.06 19.09 -13.97
N GLN A 306 21.12 18.82 -13.23
CA GLN A 306 22.09 17.77 -13.55
C GLN A 306 21.60 16.37 -13.14
N LEU A 307 20.60 16.29 -12.25
CA LEU A 307 20.05 15.02 -11.77
C LEU A 307 19.11 14.38 -12.80
N GLU A 308 19.06 13.04 -12.77
CA GLU A 308 18.11 12.27 -13.58
C GLU A 308 16.71 12.30 -12.97
N VAL A 309 16.62 12.30 -11.63
CA VAL A 309 15.36 12.29 -10.87
C VAL A 309 15.40 13.26 -9.69
N VAL A 310 14.37 14.09 -9.52
CA VAL A 310 14.23 15.03 -8.38
C VAL A 310 12.90 14.80 -7.68
N ILE A 311 12.96 14.27 -6.46
CA ILE A 311 11.81 14.09 -5.57
C ILE A 311 11.80 15.24 -4.56
N GLY A 312 10.71 15.98 -4.44
CA GLY A 312 10.53 17.01 -3.41
C GLY A 312 9.61 16.54 -2.30
N SER A 313 10.05 16.66 -1.05
CA SER A 313 9.31 16.17 0.12
C SER A 313 9.34 17.17 1.29
N ILE A 314 8.35 17.10 2.18
CA ILE A 314 8.32 17.88 3.43
C ILE A 314 8.72 16.99 4.61
N HIS A 315 9.84 17.30 5.26
CA HIS A 315 10.29 16.55 6.44
C HIS A 315 10.16 17.29 7.78
N VAL A 316 10.01 18.61 7.73
CA VAL A 316 9.94 19.46 8.93
C VAL A 316 8.76 20.44 8.87
N ARG A 317 8.43 21.01 10.03
CA ARG A 317 7.37 22.03 10.22
C ARG A 317 5.96 21.51 9.88
N HIS A 318 5.63 20.31 10.33
CA HIS A 318 4.29 19.72 10.15
C HIS A 318 3.14 20.44 10.90
N GLY A 319 3.43 21.50 11.66
CA GLY A 319 2.44 22.26 12.44
C GLY A 319 1.90 23.52 11.76
N MET A 320 2.21 23.76 10.49
CA MET A 320 1.61 24.84 9.71
C MET A 320 0.10 24.62 9.54
N ASP A 321 -0.66 25.71 9.39
CA ASP A 321 -2.07 25.60 9.03
C ASP A 321 -2.28 25.16 7.57
N GLU A 322 -3.52 24.82 7.22
CA GLU A 322 -3.89 24.31 5.89
C GLU A 322 -3.47 25.26 4.76
N ASP A 323 -3.66 26.57 4.97
CA ASP A 323 -3.38 27.60 3.98
C ASP A 323 -1.88 27.79 3.76
N GLN A 324 -1.11 27.82 4.84
CA GLN A 324 0.34 27.90 4.80
C GLN A 324 0.93 26.66 4.12
N MET A 325 0.50 25.47 4.50
CA MET A 325 1.00 24.21 3.94
C MET A 325 0.64 24.08 2.45
N THR A 326 -0.59 24.44 2.09
CA THR A 326 -1.03 24.45 0.68
C THR A 326 -0.18 25.42 -0.14
N ARG A 327 0.03 26.66 0.33
CA ARG A 327 0.89 27.63 -0.37
C ARG A 327 2.34 27.15 -0.52
N ARG A 328 2.90 26.52 0.52
CA ARG A 328 4.27 25.96 0.50
C ARG A 328 4.41 24.89 -0.60
N LEU A 329 3.47 23.96 -0.68
CA LEU A 329 3.48 22.91 -1.70
C LEU A 329 3.22 23.46 -3.10
N LEU A 330 2.28 24.41 -3.26
CA LEU A 330 2.04 25.06 -4.55
C LEU A 330 3.29 25.79 -5.07
N ALA A 331 4.02 26.49 -4.18
CA ALA A 331 5.27 27.15 -4.53
C ALA A 331 6.36 26.14 -4.95
N ALA A 332 6.43 24.98 -4.30
CA ALA A 332 7.35 23.90 -4.70
C ALA A 332 7.01 23.33 -6.07
N LEU A 333 5.71 23.11 -6.37
CA LEU A 333 5.23 22.64 -7.66
C LEU A 333 5.51 23.62 -8.81
N ASP A 334 5.70 24.91 -8.51
CA ASP A 334 6.08 25.91 -9.50
C ASP A 334 7.60 25.91 -9.82
N ASN A 335 8.42 25.16 -9.08
CA ASN A 335 9.85 25.04 -9.38
C ASN A 335 10.07 24.09 -10.60
N PRO A 336 10.77 24.54 -11.67
CA PRO A 336 10.93 23.75 -12.89
C PRO A 336 11.81 22.51 -12.73
N CYS A 337 12.54 22.37 -11.62
CA CYS A 337 13.36 21.20 -11.33
C CYS A 337 12.60 20.10 -10.59
N LEU A 338 11.46 20.39 -9.96
CA LEU A 338 10.67 19.40 -9.24
C LEU A 338 10.01 18.43 -10.24
N GLN A 339 10.22 17.12 -10.07
CA GLN A 339 9.70 16.11 -10.99
C GLN A 339 8.68 15.18 -10.34
N ILE A 340 8.88 14.88 -9.06
CA ILE A 340 8.02 14.00 -8.28
C ILE A 340 7.76 14.66 -6.93
N LEU A 341 6.49 14.78 -6.54
CA LEU A 341 6.12 15.16 -5.19
C LEU A 341 6.08 13.91 -4.30
N GLY A 342 7.02 13.80 -3.35
CA GLY A 342 7.18 12.68 -2.42
C GLY A 342 6.24 12.77 -1.22
N HIS A 343 5.79 11.60 -0.72
CA HIS A 343 4.89 11.38 0.43
C HIS A 343 4.18 12.66 0.95
N PRO A 344 3.24 13.21 0.15
CA PRO A 344 2.86 14.63 0.19
C PRO A 344 1.89 15.01 1.31
N THR A 345 1.56 14.08 2.20
CA THR A 345 0.78 14.37 3.41
C THR A 345 1.62 14.25 4.67
N GLY A 346 2.83 13.70 4.55
CA GLY A 346 3.75 13.45 5.65
C GLY A 346 3.19 12.49 6.70
N ARG A 347 2.12 11.75 6.40
CA ARG A 347 1.46 10.87 7.37
C ARG A 347 2.35 9.70 7.80
N LEU A 348 2.16 9.26 9.04
CA LEU A 348 2.64 7.98 9.55
C LEU A 348 1.46 7.27 10.21
N ILE A 349 0.94 6.22 9.57
CA ILE A 349 -0.20 5.45 10.03
C ILE A 349 0.03 4.99 11.48
N ASN A 350 -0.97 5.19 12.33
CA ASN A 350 -0.95 4.93 13.78
C ASN A 350 0.04 5.77 14.61
N SER A 351 0.72 6.76 14.02
CA SER A 351 1.74 7.57 14.70
C SER A 351 1.56 9.08 14.51
N ARG A 352 1.38 9.53 13.25
CA ARG A 352 1.26 10.94 12.86
C ARG A 352 0.15 11.09 11.82
N GLU A 353 -0.87 11.86 12.16
CA GLU A 353 -1.90 12.28 11.21
C GLU A 353 -1.28 13.09 10.06
N PRO A 354 -1.86 13.08 8.85
CA PRO A 354 -1.45 13.96 7.77
C PRO A 354 -1.51 15.42 8.23
N TYR A 355 -0.56 16.25 7.81
CA TYR A 355 -0.69 17.69 8.01
C TYR A 355 -1.90 18.23 7.22
N PRO A 356 -2.55 19.31 7.68
CA PRO A 356 -3.67 19.89 6.95
C PRO A 356 -3.20 20.46 5.60
N VAL A 357 -3.82 20.03 4.51
CA VAL A 357 -3.46 20.44 3.14
C VAL A 357 -4.65 20.20 2.19
N ARG A 358 -4.88 21.14 1.27
CA ARG A 358 -5.90 21.03 0.23
C ARG A 358 -5.39 20.17 -0.93
N MET A 359 -5.42 18.84 -0.75
CA MET A 359 -4.86 17.89 -1.72
C MET A 359 -5.45 18.00 -3.13
N GLU A 360 -6.71 18.40 -3.29
CA GLU A 360 -7.30 18.63 -4.61
C GLU A 360 -6.54 19.73 -5.37
N GLU A 361 -6.27 20.87 -4.74
CA GLU A 361 -5.49 21.97 -5.33
C GLU A 361 -4.05 21.56 -5.65
N ILE A 362 -3.44 20.74 -4.77
CA ILE A 362 -2.09 20.22 -4.99
C ILE A 362 -2.04 19.30 -6.22
N LEU A 363 -3.03 18.41 -6.37
CA LEU A 363 -3.09 17.49 -7.51
C LEU A 363 -3.43 18.21 -8.82
N GLU A 364 -4.31 19.22 -8.79
CA GLU A 364 -4.59 20.08 -9.94
C GLU A 364 -3.31 20.80 -10.40
N ARG A 365 -2.59 21.45 -9.48
CA ARG A 365 -1.33 22.12 -9.82
C ARG A 365 -0.25 21.13 -10.29
N ALA A 366 -0.18 19.93 -9.71
CA ALA A 366 0.73 18.89 -10.19
C ALA A 366 0.40 18.47 -11.64
N ALA A 367 -0.88 18.38 -12.00
CA ALA A 367 -1.31 18.12 -13.38
C ALA A 367 -0.89 19.25 -14.33
N GLU A 368 -1.12 20.51 -13.92
CA GLU A 368 -0.75 21.71 -14.69
C GLU A 368 0.76 21.82 -14.95
N ARG A 369 1.57 21.43 -13.97
CA ARG A 369 3.04 21.54 -14.01
C ARG A 369 3.74 20.27 -14.51
N GLY A 370 2.98 19.22 -14.80
CA GLY A 370 3.55 17.94 -15.21
C GLY A 370 4.36 17.22 -14.13
N VAL A 371 4.20 17.61 -12.86
CA VAL A 371 4.86 16.98 -11.71
C VAL A 371 4.13 15.69 -11.38
N ALA A 372 4.87 14.58 -11.31
CA ALA A 372 4.31 13.30 -10.88
C ALA A 372 4.10 13.26 -9.37
N VAL A 373 3.21 12.39 -8.89
CA VAL A 373 2.95 12.22 -7.45
C VAL A 373 3.33 10.82 -7.01
N GLU A 374 4.02 10.76 -5.88
CA GLU A 374 4.43 9.50 -5.28
C GLU A 374 3.26 8.74 -4.65
N VAL A 375 3.24 7.42 -4.89
CA VAL A 375 2.49 6.43 -4.12
C VAL A 375 3.51 5.59 -3.35
N ASN A 376 3.77 5.99 -2.11
CA ASN A 376 4.84 5.47 -1.28
C ASN A 376 4.45 4.14 -0.65
N GLY A 377 5.25 3.10 -0.87
CA GLY A 377 4.96 1.74 -0.41
C GLY A 377 5.36 1.44 1.02
N LYS A 378 6.05 2.35 1.73
CA LYS A 378 6.49 2.11 3.10
C LYS A 378 5.26 1.84 3.97
N PRO A 379 5.16 0.68 4.65
CA PRO A 379 3.93 0.27 5.34
C PRO A 379 3.42 1.27 6.37
N ALA A 380 4.32 1.99 7.02
CA ALA A 380 3.96 3.03 7.98
C ALA A 380 3.48 4.34 7.31
N ARG A 381 3.73 4.57 6.02
CA ARG A 381 3.30 5.77 5.28
C ARG A 381 2.06 5.47 4.43
N LEU A 382 2.21 4.58 3.44
CA LEU A 382 1.27 4.33 2.35
C LEU A 382 0.73 5.63 1.73
N ASP A 383 1.59 6.61 1.50
CA ASP A 383 1.22 7.98 1.14
C ASP A 383 1.50 8.23 -0.36
N ILE A 384 0.55 8.59 -1.20
CA ILE A 384 -0.82 9.04 -0.91
C ILE A 384 -1.87 7.95 -0.70
N LYS A 385 -2.92 8.31 0.05
CA LYS A 385 -4.14 7.51 0.17
C LYS A 385 -4.73 7.17 -1.20
N ALA A 386 -5.35 5.99 -1.29
CA ALA A 386 -6.00 5.50 -2.51
C ALA A 386 -7.06 6.46 -3.09
N GLU A 387 -7.76 7.23 -2.26
CA GLU A 387 -8.72 8.25 -2.72
C GLU A 387 -8.05 9.38 -3.51
N TYR A 388 -6.86 9.81 -3.08
CA TYR A 388 -6.05 10.80 -3.79
C TYR A 388 -5.35 10.20 -5.00
N VAL A 389 -4.98 8.92 -4.98
CA VAL A 389 -4.55 8.22 -6.21
C VAL A 389 -5.66 8.28 -7.25
N ARG A 390 -6.91 7.99 -6.86
CA ARG A 390 -8.05 8.01 -7.77
C ARG A 390 -8.33 9.41 -8.32
N LEU A 391 -8.20 10.44 -7.48
CA LEU A 391 -8.30 11.83 -7.90
C LEU A 391 -7.18 12.21 -8.87
N ALA A 392 -5.93 11.83 -8.57
CA ALA A 392 -4.76 12.05 -9.43
C ALA A 392 -4.96 11.43 -10.82
N VAL A 393 -5.44 10.20 -10.90
CA VAL A 393 -5.77 9.53 -12.18
C VAL A 393 -6.85 10.29 -12.94
N LYS A 394 -7.92 10.74 -12.26
CA LYS A 394 -9.00 11.53 -12.87
C LYS A 394 -8.49 12.87 -13.44
N LEU A 395 -7.55 13.52 -12.73
CA LEU A 395 -6.93 14.78 -13.15
C LEU A 395 -5.82 14.60 -14.19
N GLY A 396 -5.44 13.37 -14.55
CA GLY A 396 -4.37 13.09 -15.51
C GLY A 396 -2.95 13.27 -14.95
N VAL A 397 -2.82 13.35 -13.62
CA VAL A 397 -1.54 13.36 -12.90
C VAL A 397 -0.86 12.01 -13.08
N ARG A 398 0.44 12.05 -13.36
CA ARG A 398 1.27 10.84 -13.45
C ARG A 398 1.64 10.37 -12.05
N LEU A 399 1.67 9.06 -11.85
CA LEU A 399 2.04 8.45 -10.57
C LEU A 399 3.43 7.81 -10.66
N VAL A 400 4.11 7.75 -9.51
CA VAL A 400 5.31 6.92 -9.32
C VAL A 400 5.08 6.05 -8.10
N VAL A 401 5.12 4.73 -8.26
CA VAL A 401 5.06 3.82 -7.10
C VAL A 401 6.47 3.65 -6.54
N SER A 402 6.64 3.81 -5.23
CA SER A 402 7.97 3.84 -4.61
C SER A 402 8.06 2.93 -3.39
N CYS A 403 9.26 2.65 -2.91
CA CYS A 403 9.50 1.82 -1.72
C CYS A 403 9.97 2.60 -0.50
N ASP A 404 10.54 3.80 -0.68
CA ASP A 404 11.20 4.58 0.38
C ASP A 404 12.17 3.71 1.19
N ALA A 405 13.00 2.97 0.44
CA ALA A 405 13.79 1.87 0.96
C ALA A 405 15.04 2.40 1.68
N HIS A 406 15.22 2.05 2.94
CA HIS A 406 16.42 2.37 3.73
C HIS A 406 17.28 1.13 3.99
N GLN A 407 16.83 -0.02 3.54
CA GLN A 407 17.56 -1.28 3.51
C GLN A 407 17.03 -2.12 2.35
N LYS A 408 17.81 -3.07 1.87
CA LYS A 408 17.49 -3.88 0.69
C LYS A 408 16.17 -4.66 0.81
N GLU A 409 15.78 -5.06 2.02
CA GLU A 409 14.51 -5.75 2.26
C GLU A 409 13.30 -4.84 1.96
N ASP A 410 13.43 -3.54 2.17
CA ASP A 410 12.37 -2.55 1.97
C ASP A 410 12.02 -2.38 0.48
N LEU A 411 12.86 -2.82 -0.46
CA LEU A 411 12.51 -2.82 -1.90
C LEU A 411 11.22 -3.59 -2.18
N ARG A 412 10.88 -4.57 -1.33
CA ARG A 412 9.62 -5.34 -1.43
C ARG A 412 8.38 -4.50 -1.10
N ASN A 413 8.55 -3.32 -0.51
CA ASN A 413 7.45 -2.39 -0.23
C ASN A 413 6.75 -1.89 -1.50
N LEU A 414 7.36 -2.04 -2.67
CA LEU A 414 6.70 -1.80 -3.96
C LEU A 414 5.36 -2.54 -4.09
N ALA A 415 5.23 -3.73 -3.50
CA ALA A 415 3.97 -4.48 -3.50
C ALA A 415 2.83 -3.68 -2.84
N PHE A 416 3.11 -2.97 -1.76
CA PHE A 416 2.10 -2.14 -1.07
C PHE A 416 1.81 -0.84 -1.81
N ALA A 417 2.79 -0.25 -2.47
CA ALA A 417 2.59 0.91 -3.35
C ALA A 417 1.68 0.55 -4.54
N VAL A 418 1.96 -0.58 -5.21
CA VAL A 418 1.11 -1.11 -6.29
C VAL A 418 -0.28 -1.42 -5.78
N ALA A 419 -0.41 -2.06 -4.62
CA ALA A 419 -1.71 -2.32 -4.02
C ALA A 419 -2.51 -1.03 -3.74
N THR A 420 -1.85 0.01 -3.23
CA THR A 420 -2.46 1.33 -3.00
C THR A 420 -2.86 2.00 -4.32
N ALA A 421 -2.02 1.90 -5.35
CA ALA A 421 -2.32 2.38 -6.69
C ALA A 421 -3.55 1.69 -7.29
N ARG A 422 -3.66 0.36 -7.12
CA ARG A 422 -4.81 -0.45 -7.55
C ARG A 422 -6.10 -0.08 -6.81
N ARG A 423 -6.02 0.12 -5.49
CA ARG A 423 -7.15 0.64 -4.67
C ARG A 423 -7.63 2.01 -5.16
N GLY A 424 -6.72 2.83 -5.69
CA GLY A 424 -7.02 4.10 -6.34
C GLY A 424 -7.36 4.00 -7.84
N TRP A 425 -7.56 2.79 -8.35
CA TRP A 425 -7.97 2.51 -9.72
C TRP A 425 -6.93 2.96 -10.77
N ALA A 426 -5.66 2.98 -10.41
CA ALA A 426 -4.59 3.37 -11.33
C ALA A 426 -4.39 2.31 -12.43
N PRO A 427 -4.63 2.64 -13.71
CA PRO A 427 -4.19 1.79 -14.81
C PRO A 427 -2.66 1.80 -14.90
N LYS A 428 -2.07 0.77 -15.48
CA LYS A 428 -0.64 0.71 -15.83
C LYS A 428 -0.19 1.99 -16.52
N GLY A 429 -1.02 2.46 -17.44
CA GLY A 429 -0.78 3.65 -18.23
C GLY A 429 -0.55 4.92 -17.42
N SER A 430 -0.99 5.05 -16.15
CA SER A 430 -0.79 6.24 -15.32
C SER A 430 0.48 6.20 -14.46
N VAL A 431 1.15 5.04 -14.33
CA VAL A 431 2.32 4.84 -13.46
C VAL A 431 3.62 4.91 -14.29
N LEU A 432 4.50 5.86 -14.00
CA LEU A 432 5.68 6.16 -14.81
C LEU A 432 6.77 5.08 -14.71
N ASN A 433 6.99 4.49 -13.54
CA ASN A 433 8.02 3.48 -13.37
C ASN A 433 7.62 2.08 -13.86
N THR A 434 6.58 2.02 -14.71
CA THR A 434 6.31 0.90 -15.63
C THR A 434 7.11 1.02 -16.93
N LEU A 435 7.73 2.19 -17.17
CA LEU A 435 8.55 2.48 -18.34
C LEU A 435 10.00 2.02 -18.12
N PRO A 436 10.72 1.64 -19.19
CA PRO A 436 12.17 1.48 -19.12
C PRO A 436 12.87 2.76 -18.66
N ALA A 437 14.02 2.65 -18.01
CA ALA A 437 14.73 3.77 -17.36
C ALA A 437 14.86 5.03 -18.23
N SER A 438 15.26 4.90 -19.51
CA SER A 438 15.40 6.06 -20.41
C SER A 438 14.07 6.77 -20.70
N ARG A 439 12.98 6.00 -20.84
CA ARG A 439 11.63 6.54 -21.04
C ARG A 439 11.04 7.11 -19.76
N PHE A 440 11.36 6.53 -18.62
CA PHE A 440 11.01 7.07 -17.30
C PHE A 440 11.63 8.47 -17.12
N ILE A 441 12.94 8.62 -17.34
CA ILE A 441 13.65 9.91 -17.24
C ILE A 441 13.10 10.93 -18.23
N SER A 442 12.89 10.53 -19.50
CA SER A 442 12.28 11.41 -20.52
C SER A 442 10.90 11.91 -20.08
N ALA A 443 10.04 11.00 -19.60
CA ALA A 443 8.68 11.35 -19.20
C ALA A 443 8.61 12.33 -18.01
N LEU A 444 9.61 12.32 -17.12
CA LEU A 444 9.76 13.31 -16.04
C LEU A 444 10.27 14.69 -16.52
N ARG A 445 10.75 14.79 -17.76
CA ARG A 445 11.28 16.02 -18.37
C ARG A 445 10.33 16.61 -19.41
N ASP A 446 9.64 15.78 -20.18
CA ASP A 446 8.85 16.18 -21.36
C ASP A 446 7.54 16.94 -21.05
N ARG A 447 7.10 16.99 -19.79
CA ARG A 447 5.81 17.60 -19.37
C ARG A 447 5.95 18.98 -18.69
N ARG A 448 7.12 19.61 -18.79
CA ARG A 448 7.41 20.92 -18.19
C ARG A 448 7.16 22.07 -19.16
#